data_AF-A0A6N6MWN5-F1
#
_entry.id   AF-A0A6N6MWN5-F1
#
_cell.length_a   1.000
_cell.length_b   1.000
_cell.length_c   1.000
_cell.angle_alpha   90.00
_cell.angle_beta   90.00
_cell.angle_gamma   90.00
#
_symmetry.space_group_name_H-M   'P 1'
#
loop_
_entity.id
_entity.type
_entity.pdbx_description
1 polymer ?
#
loop_
_entity_poly.entity_id
_entity_poly.type
_entity_poly.pdbx_seq_one_letter_code
_entity_poly.pdbx_strand_id
1 'polypeptide(L)'
;MPLTDGNVQISLVVPGHQANLMEKAIAGFLNLAESLSDEAVIYPAVDVGRALKGFRLRAELSQQELSEQLRRKLKGAKVKYAQRHVSEMESGKRRVTDEEAKALAAILNADIRVFLPGE
;
A
#
# COMPACT_ATOMS: atom_id res chain seq x y z
N MET A 1 23.99 6.75 6.78
CA MET A 1 23.65 6.99 8.19
C MET A 1 24.66 6.23 9.03
N PRO A 2 25.48 6.90 9.84
CA PRO A 2 26.35 6.18 10.77
C PRO A 2 25.48 5.46 11.79
N LEU A 3 25.73 4.15 11.97
CA LEU A 3 25.16 3.35 13.04
C LEU A 3 26.02 3.56 14.26
N THR A 4 25.45 4.10 15.33
CA THR A 4 26.12 4.19 16.64
C THR A 4 25.36 3.26 17.57
N ASP A 5 26.02 2.22 18.07
CA ASP A 5 25.45 1.24 19.00
C ASP A 5 24.11 0.62 18.54
N GLY A 6 24.00 0.30 17.25
CA GLY A 6 22.80 -0.29 16.66
C GLY A 6 21.63 0.68 16.46
N ASN A 7 21.78 1.95 16.84
CA ASN A 7 20.78 2.98 16.66
C ASN A 7 21.07 3.83 15.42
N VAL A 8 20.00 4.34 14.83
CA VAL A 8 20.04 5.31 13.73
C VAL A 8 19.62 6.67 14.27
N GLN A 9 20.51 7.66 14.17
CA GLN A 9 20.17 9.04 14.52
C GLN A 9 19.49 9.73 13.34
N ILE A 10 18.29 10.28 13.58
CA ILE A 10 17.58 11.16 12.66
C ILE A 10 17.56 12.55 13.27
N SER A 11 18.02 13.55 12.52
CA SER A 11 18.06 14.96 12.95
C SER A 11 17.14 15.79 12.08
N LEU A 12 16.26 16.56 12.72
CA LEU A 12 15.28 17.44 12.07
C LEU A 12 15.48 18.86 12.60
N VAL A 13 15.46 19.84 11.70
CA VAL A 13 15.50 21.27 12.07
C VAL A 13 14.08 21.83 11.93
N VAL A 14 13.56 22.39 13.02
CA VAL A 14 12.21 22.96 13.08
C VAL A 14 12.24 24.34 13.73
N PRO A 15 11.26 25.22 13.44
CA PRO A 15 11.09 26.46 14.19
C PRO A 15 10.93 26.18 15.69
N GLY A 16 11.59 26.94 16.56
CA GLY A 16 11.63 26.67 18.00
C GLY A 16 10.25 26.55 18.66
N HIS A 17 9.26 27.35 18.21
CA HIS A 17 7.88 27.29 18.71
C HIS A 17 7.14 25.99 18.34
N GLN A 18 7.66 25.19 17.41
CA GLN A 18 7.10 23.92 16.97
C GLN A 18 7.85 22.71 17.54
N ALA A 19 8.99 22.90 18.21
CA ALA A 19 9.83 21.81 18.68
C ALA A 19 9.05 20.81 19.56
N ASN A 20 8.28 21.33 20.52
CA ASN A 20 7.49 20.51 21.44
C ASN A 20 6.32 19.79 20.72
N LEU A 21 5.75 20.41 19.70
CA LEU A 21 4.72 19.77 18.87
C LEU A 21 5.31 18.63 18.03
N MET A 22 6.50 18.86 17.44
CA MET A 22 7.21 17.86 16.64
C MET A 22 7.63 16.66 17.50
N GLU A 23 8.16 16.92 18.69
CA GLU A 23 8.52 15.86 19.65
C GLU A 23 7.32 14.98 20.00
N LYS A 24 6.18 15.59 20.33
CA LYS A 24 4.93 14.86 20.60
C LYS A 24 4.43 14.08 19.40
N ALA A 25 4.52 14.64 18.20
CA ALA A 25 4.10 13.96 16.99
C ALA A 25 4.97 12.71 16.73
N ILE A 26 6.29 12.83 16.84
CA ILE A 26 7.22 11.70 16.66
C ILE A 26 6.95 10.61 17.70
N ALA A 27 6.80 10.97 18.97
CA ALA A 27 6.47 10.03 20.03
C ALA A 27 5.13 9.31 19.77
N GLY A 28 4.11 10.04 19.32
CA GLY A 28 2.81 9.48 18.94
C GLY A 28 2.93 8.48 17.79
N PHE A 29 3.72 8.79 16.76
CA PHE A 29 3.97 7.87 15.64
C PHE A 29 4.72 6.60 16.07
N LEU A 30 5.72 6.72 16.94
CA LEU A 30 6.46 5.57 17.45
C LEU A 30 5.56 4.65 18.29
N ASN A 31 4.78 5.21 19.21
CA ASN A 31 3.82 4.45 20.01
C ASN A 31 2.78 3.74 19.15
N LEU A 32 2.30 4.40 18.09
CA LEU A 32 1.38 3.77 17.14
C LEU A 32 2.08 2.61 16.42
N ALA A 33 3.30 2.81 15.93
CA ALA A 33 4.05 1.76 15.24
C ALA A 33 4.32 0.55 16.14
N GLU A 34 4.63 0.76 17.42
CA GLU A 34 4.80 -0.31 18.42
C GLU A 34 3.48 -1.01 18.75
N SER A 35 2.35 -0.27 18.84
CA SER A 35 1.03 -0.88 19.09
C SER A 35 0.51 -1.75 17.94
N LEU A 36 1.06 -1.58 16.74
CA LEU A 36 0.67 -2.31 15.53
C LEU A 36 1.47 -3.61 15.35
N SER A 37 2.31 -4.00 16.31
CA SER A 37 3.35 -5.00 16.09
C SER A 37 2.89 -6.46 16.02
N ASP A 38 1.65 -6.86 16.34
CA ASP A 38 1.34 -8.31 16.33
C ASP A 38 0.08 -8.81 15.59
N GLU A 39 -1.08 -8.13 15.52
CA GLU A 39 -2.24 -8.80 14.86
C GLU A 39 -3.25 -7.95 14.07
N ALA A 40 -3.04 -6.65 13.92
CA ALA A 40 -3.96 -5.85 13.12
C ALA A 40 -3.19 -4.79 12.33
N VAL A 41 -2.71 -5.17 11.15
CA VAL A 41 -2.54 -4.18 10.08
C VAL A 41 -3.95 -3.71 9.72
N ILE A 42 -4.47 -2.79 10.52
CA ILE A 42 -5.65 -1.99 10.18
C ILE A 42 -5.15 -1.09 9.06
N TYR A 43 -5.31 -1.54 7.80
CA TYR A 43 -5.22 -0.62 6.69
C TYR A 43 -6.33 0.41 6.93
N PRO A 44 -6.01 1.68 7.25
CA PRO A 44 -7.00 2.65 7.68
C PRO A 44 -7.97 2.92 6.53
N ALA A 45 -9.14 2.24 6.52
CA ALA A 45 -10.15 2.25 5.45
C ALA A 45 -9.57 2.71 4.10
N VAL A 46 -8.49 2.05 3.66
CA VAL A 46 -7.73 2.57 2.53
C VAL A 46 -8.58 2.25 1.32
N ASP A 47 -8.98 3.28 0.60
CA ASP A 47 -9.60 3.12 -0.71
C ASP A 47 -8.73 2.15 -1.52
N VAL A 48 -9.28 0.95 -1.79
CA VAL A 48 -8.59 -0.15 -2.48
C VAL A 48 -7.98 0.35 -3.79
N GLY A 49 -8.65 1.29 -4.47
CA GLY A 49 -8.14 1.92 -5.68
C GLY A 49 -6.86 2.74 -5.46
N ARG A 50 -6.80 3.53 -4.38
CA ARG A 50 -5.60 4.26 -3.98
C ARG A 50 -4.47 3.33 -3.56
N ALA A 51 -4.78 2.29 -2.81
CA ALA A 51 -3.79 1.28 -2.42
C ALA A 51 -3.20 0.61 -3.65
N LEU A 52 -4.04 0.13 -4.57
CA LEU A 52 -3.63 -0.47 -5.84
C LEU A 52 -2.70 0.45 -6.63
N LYS A 53 -3.09 1.72 -6.80
CA LYS A 53 -2.26 2.71 -7.49
C LYS A 53 -0.90 2.89 -6.80
N GLY A 54 -0.88 2.98 -5.47
CA GLY A 54 0.35 3.12 -4.69
C GLY A 54 1.29 1.92 -4.86
N PHE A 55 0.78 0.70 -4.73
CA PHE A 55 1.57 -0.52 -4.95
C PHE A 55 2.05 -0.64 -6.40
N ARG A 56 1.21 -0.33 -7.38
CA ARG A 56 1.61 -0.35 -8.79
C ARG A 56 2.77 0.62 -9.07
N LEU A 57 2.68 1.85 -8.56
CA LEU A 57 3.73 2.85 -8.74
C LEU A 57 5.04 2.45 -8.04
N ARG A 58 4.97 1.85 -6.85
CA ARG A 58 6.16 1.30 -6.17
C ARG A 58 6.81 0.16 -6.93
N ALA A 59 6.02 -0.62 -7.65
CA ALA A 59 6.51 -1.70 -8.51
C ALA A 59 6.96 -1.19 -9.91
N GLU A 60 6.95 0.12 -10.15
CA GLU A 60 7.31 0.76 -11.43
C GLU A 60 6.52 0.25 -12.64
N LEU A 61 5.29 -0.25 -12.41
CA LEU A 61 4.45 -0.77 -13.47
C LEU A 61 3.52 0.30 -14.04
N SER A 62 3.38 0.37 -15.36
CA SER A 62 2.25 1.03 -16.00
C SER A 62 0.94 0.25 -15.77
N GLN A 63 -0.20 0.91 -15.95
CA GLN A 63 -1.50 0.23 -15.89
C GLN A 63 -1.63 -0.86 -16.97
N GLN A 64 -0.96 -0.67 -18.12
CA GLN A 64 -0.92 -1.66 -19.19
C GLN A 64 -0.15 -2.91 -18.75
N GLU A 65 1.07 -2.74 -18.23
CA GLU A 65 1.90 -3.86 -17.78
C GLU A 65 1.22 -4.63 -16.63
N LEU A 66 0.60 -3.93 -15.68
CA LEU A 66 -0.18 -4.59 -14.63
C LEU A 66 -1.35 -5.41 -15.22
N SER A 67 -2.05 -4.86 -16.22
CA SER A 67 -3.13 -5.59 -16.89
C SER A 67 -2.62 -6.85 -17.62
N GLU A 68 -1.44 -6.80 -18.21
CA GLU A 68 -0.81 -7.93 -18.88
C GLU A 68 -0.37 -9.00 -17.87
N GLN A 69 0.19 -8.60 -16.73
CA GLN A 69 0.50 -9.53 -15.64
C GLN A 69 -0.76 -10.21 -15.10
N LEU A 70 -1.85 -9.46 -14.90
CA LEU A 70 -3.14 -10.02 -14.51
C LEU A 70 -3.66 -11.03 -15.53
N ARG A 71 -3.59 -10.73 -16.84
CA ARG A 71 -3.96 -11.69 -17.90
C ARG A 71 -3.15 -12.98 -17.83
N ARG A 72 -1.83 -12.88 -17.57
CA ARG A 72 -0.94 -14.05 -17.49
C ARG A 72 -1.26 -14.89 -16.26
N LYS A 73 -1.55 -14.26 -15.12
CA LYS A 73 -1.78 -14.92 -13.84
C LYS A 73 -3.18 -15.54 -13.73
N LEU A 74 -4.17 -14.86 -14.29
CA LEU A 74 -5.57 -15.30 -14.34
C LEU A 74 -5.91 -15.95 -15.69
N LYS A 75 -4.93 -16.62 -16.32
CA LYS A 75 -5.08 -17.26 -17.63
C LYS A 75 -6.22 -18.29 -17.57
N GLY A 76 -7.29 -18.07 -18.33
CA GLY A 76 -8.51 -18.89 -18.32
C GLY A 76 -9.73 -18.20 -17.68
N ALA A 77 -9.56 -17.04 -17.05
CA ALA A 77 -10.67 -16.23 -16.59
C ALA A 77 -11.57 -15.80 -17.75
N LYS A 78 -12.90 -15.81 -17.54
CA LYS A 78 -13.89 -15.31 -18.52
C LYS A 78 -13.66 -13.83 -18.87
N VAL A 79 -13.00 -13.08 -17.99
CA VAL A 79 -12.75 -11.65 -18.15
C VAL A 79 -11.37 -11.43 -18.78
N LYS A 80 -11.34 -10.84 -19.98
CA LYS A 80 -10.11 -10.27 -20.54
C LYS A 80 -9.76 -8.99 -19.80
N TYR A 81 -8.70 -9.00 -19.01
CA TYR A 81 -8.21 -7.80 -18.31
C TYR A 81 -7.67 -6.78 -19.30
N ALA A 82 -8.12 -5.53 -19.29
CA ALA A 82 -7.57 -4.48 -20.12
C ALA A 82 -7.02 -3.35 -19.24
N GLN A 83 -6.17 -2.49 -19.80
CA GLN A 83 -5.65 -1.31 -19.08
C GLN A 83 -6.78 -0.47 -18.47
N ARG A 84 -7.92 -0.30 -19.18
CA ARG A 84 -9.12 0.37 -18.64
C ARG A 84 -9.64 -0.26 -17.34
N HIS A 85 -9.58 -1.60 -17.19
CA HIS A 85 -10.06 -2.26 -15.98
C HIS A 85 -9.16 -1.93 -14.79
N VAL A 86 -7.84 -1.85 -15.00
CA VAL A 86 -6.90 -1.40 -13.96
C VAL A 86 -7.22 0.05 -13.58
N SER A 87 -7.44 0.94 -14.56
CA SER A 87 -7.82 2.32 -14.28
C SER A 87 -9.16 2.45 -13.54
N GLU A 88 -10.14 1.60 -13.85
CA GLU A 88 -11.43 1.55 -13.15
C GLU A 88 -11.27 1.03 -11.71
N MET A 89 -10.40 0.04 -11.49
CA MET A 89 -10.06 -0.44 -10.14
C MET A 89 -9.37 0.66 -9.32
N GLU A 90 -8.39 1.36 -9.90
CA GLU A 90 -7.67 2.45 -9.23
C GLU A 90 -8.55 3.66 -8.88
N SER A 91 -9.63 3.87 -9.62
CA SER A 91 -10.59 4.95 -9.37
C SER A 91 -11.79 4.50 -8.53
N GLY A 92 -11.85 3.24 -8.12
CA GLY A 92 -12.97 2.66 -7.38
C GLY A 92 -14.24 2.44 -8.21
N LYS A 93 -14.24 2.74 -9.52
CA LYS A 93 -15.38 2.49 -10.42
C LYS A 93 -15.66 1.00 -10.62
N ARG A 94 -14.62 0.19 -10.51
CA ARG A 94 -14.69 -1.27 -10.56
C ARG A 94 -14.20 -1.85 -9.24
N ARG A 95 -15.01 -2.69 -8.60
CA ARG A 95 -14.59 -3.46 -7.43
C ARG A 95 -13.55 -4.51 -7.82
N VAL A 96 -12.60 -4.73 -6.93
CA VAL A 96 -11.63 -5.83 -7.02
C VAL A 96 -12.29 -7.10 -6.48
N THR A 97 -12.27 -8.17 -7.25
CA THR A 97 -12.77 -9.48 -6.80
C THR A 97 -11.73 -10.23 -5.97
N ASP A 98 -12.12 -11.25 -5.21
CA ASP A 98 -11.18 -12.05 -4.41
C ASP A 98 -10.08 -12.71 -5.26
N GLU A 99 -10.41 -13.17 -6.46
CA GLU A 99 -9.44 -13.72 -7.40
C GLU A 99 -8.46 -12.65 -7.89
N GLU A 100 -8.97 -11.45 -8.19
CA GLU A 100 -8.14 -10.30 -8.57
C GLU A 100 -7.25 -9.86 -7.40
N ALA A 101 -7.76 -9.82 -6.17
CA ALA A 101 -7.03 -9.49 -4.97
C ALA A 101 -5.86 -10.45 -4.74
N LYS A 102 -6.09 -11.77 -4.85
CA LYS A 102 -5.03 -12.80 -4.78
C LYS A 102 -3.96 -12.60 -5.85
N ALA A 103 -4.39 -12.34 -7.09
CA ALA A 103 -3.47 -12.12 -8.19
C ALA A 103 -2.62 -10.87 -7.99
N LEU A 104 -3.26 -9.75 -7.60
CA LEU A 104 -2.63 -8.46 -7.32
C LEU A 104 -1.64 -8.55 -6.17
N ALA A 105 -2.01 -9.17 -5.05
CA ALA A 105 -1.14 -9.42 -3.90
C ALA A 105 0.17 -10.06 -4.32
N ALA A 106 0.06 -11.13 -5.12
CA ALA A 106 1.23 -11.86 -5.55
C ALA A 106 1.97 -11.21 -6.76
N ILE A 107 1.37 -10.26 -7.50
CA ILE A 107 2.08 -9.49 -8.56
C ILE A 107 2.87 -8.34 -7.92
N LEU A 108 2.26 -7.67 -6.95
CA LEU A 108 2.76 -6.44 -6.34
C LEU A 108 3.54 -6.68 -5.04
N ASN A 109 3.80 -7.94 -4.70
CA ASN A 109 4.43 -8.37 -3.45
C ASN A 109 3.82 -7.66 -2.23
N ALA A 110 2.50 -7.78 -2.09
CA ALA A 110 1.69 -7.10 -1.10
C ALA A 110 0.85 -8.09 -0.31
N ASP A 111 0.45 -7.70 0.90
CA ASP A 111 -0.55 -8.45 1.67
C ASP A 111 -1.91 -8.38 0.95
N ILE A 112 -2.60 -9.52 0.84
CA ILE A 112 -3.90 -9.61 0.19
C ILE A 112 -4.96 -8.73 0.84
N ARG A 113 -4.89 -8.52 2.16
CA ARG A 113 -5.85 -7.73 2.94
C ARG A 113 -5.95 -6.28 2.48
N VAL A 114 -4.92 -5.77 1.79
CA VAL A 114 -4.92 -4.46 1.15
C VAL A 114 -5.99 -4.33 0.05
N PHE A 115 -6.26 -5.43 -0.65
CA PHE A 115 -7.10 -5.45 -1.85
C PHE A 115 -8.48 -6.03 -1.61
N LEU A 116 -8.74 -6.54 -0.40
CA LEU A 116 -10.06 -6.99 0.00
C LEU A 116 -10.85 -5.76 0.47
N PRO A 117 -12.11 -5.58 0.01
CA PRO A 117 -12.97 -4.58 0.60
C PRO A 117 -13.15 -4.91 2.10
N GLY A 118 -12.92 -3.93 2.98
CA GLY A 118 -13.31 -4.06 4.38
C GLY A 118 -14.82 -4.26 4.47
N GLU A 119 -15.26 -5.30 5.19
CA GLU A 119 -16.67 -5.53 5.51
C GLU A 119 -17.25 -4.39 6.35
#